data_AF-A0A0J6D2J5-F1
#
_entry.id   AF-A0A0J6D2J5-F1
#
_cell.length_a   1.000
_cell.length_b   1.000
_cell.length_c   1.000
_cell.angle_alpha   90.00
_cell.angle_beta   90.00
_cell.angle_gamma   90.00
#
_symmetry.space_group_name_H-M   'P 1'
#
loop_
_entity.id
_entity.type
_entity.pdbx_description
1 polymer ?
#
loop_
_entity_poly.entity_id
_entity_poly.type
_entity_poly.pdbx_seq_one_letter_code
_entity_poly.pdbx_strand_id
1 'polypeptide(L)'
;MIFLFLGSGLTGYYLYEESVTKAAIRSFEQGEKLAIEGDLKAALQKFEEAKQKRSRFPAAETNENMVSTAMKVNDTLSKANKARRNDNFTEAMELVNNAEQSSAPYNGPLFTTIQEEIVSARTTVMVSELKFDMKGKESIDDLKPVLTRAETLQVDEAQEVAGQIRNQIVDFSINEVNNYLKDNHFSKALDSVEEGLQINKENEKLLNLKTVIEKRRTAFEEEQQKRIEHAMVAAAKEEEMNQTSAIELIDLETTVTDYNELKVTGSVKSKATVPVNSIGASYRVLDADGKQFDKGEVYINPDELYPDDTGKFDFMIYDVGKDEKNLDQFTVEVDHFTWYLN
;
A
#
# COMPACT_ATOMS: atom_id res chain seq x y z
N MET A 1 58.11 17.97 89.56
CA MET A 1 57.91 18.91 88.43
C MET A 1 57.84 18.19 87.08
N ILE A 2 58.72 17.24 86.76
CA ILE A 2 58.73 16.49 85.48
C ILE A 2 57.41 15.72 85.21
N PHE A 3 56.81 15.08 86.21
CA PHE A 3 55.51 14.39 86.06
C PHE A 3 54.30 15.31 85.80
N LEU A 4 54.33 16.56 86.29
CA LEU A 4 53.27 17.55 86.03
C LEU A 4 53.35 18.08 84.60
N PHE A 5 54.57 18.32 84.08
CA PHE A 5 54.80 18.70 82.69
C PHE A 5 54.46 17.57 81.70
N LEU A 6 54.77 16.31 82.05
CA LEU A 6 54.36 15.12 81.28
C LEU A 6 52.83 14.94 81.26
N GLY A 7 52.16 15.13 82.41
CA GLY A 7 50.69 15.05 82.51
C GLY A 7 50.00 16.14 81.68
N SER A 8 50.43 17.40 81.78
CA SER A 8 49.87 18.50 80.98
C SER A 8 50.14 18.36 79.48
N GLY A 9 51.31 17.80 79.10
CA GLY A 9 51.63 17.50 77.71
C GLY A 9 50.75 16.40 77.12
N LEU A 10 50.46 15.34 77.89
CA LEU A 10 49.57 14.25 77.46
C LEU A 10 48.10 14.72 77.35
N THR A 11 47.62 15.54 78.27
CA THR A 11 46.26 16.11 78.19
C THR A 11 46.12 17.09 77.02
N GLY A 12 47.11 17.95 76.78
CA GLY A 12 47.13 18.85 75.62
C GLY A 12 47.17 18.08 74.30
N TYR A 13 47.96 17.02 74.23
CA TYR A 13 48.01 16.11 73.08
C TYR A 13 46.66 15.41 72.85
N TYR A 14 46.01 14.91 73.90
CA TYR A 14 44.70 14.27 73.81
C TYR A 14 43.61 15.23 73.29
N LEU A 15 43.55 16.45 73.82
CA LEU A 15 42.58 17.46 73.35
C LEU A 15 42.84 17.89 71.91
N TYR A 16 44.10 17.96 71.50
CA TYR A 16 44.48 18.21 70.11
C TYR A 16 44.03 17.07 69.19
N GLU A 17 44.33 15.81 69.55
CA GLU A 17 43.90 14.62 68.80
C GLU A 17 42.38 14.53 68.67
N GLU A 18 41.64 14.85 69.73
CA GLU A 18 40.18 14.89 69.71
C GLU A 18 39.65 16.00 68.79
N SER A 19 40.24 17.18 68.83
CA SER A 19 39.86 18.31 67.98
C SER A 19 40.12 18.03 66.50
N VAL A 20 41.30 17.48 66.18
CA VAL A 20 41.67 17.04 64.82
C VAL A 20 40.71 15.97 64.31
N THR A 21 40.36 14.99 65.15
CA THR A 21 39.40 13.93 64.80
C THR A 21 38.01 14.50 64.51
N LYS A 22 37.49 15.39 65.37
CA LYS A 22 36.20 16.07 65.15
C LYS A 22 36.21 16.90 63.86
N ALA A 23 37.31 17.60 63.59
CA ALA A 23 37.45 18.40 62.37
C ALA A 23 37.51 17.54 61.10
N ALA A 24 38.10 16.35 61.16
CA ALA A 24 38.13 15.39 60.06
C ALA A 24 36.73 14.79 59.79
N ILE A 25 36.00 14.39 60.84
CA ILE A 25 34.63 13.87 60.74
C ILE A 25 33.69 14.93 60.12
N ARG A 26 33.78 16.19 60.56
CA ARG A 26 32.96 17.26 59.97
C ARG A 26 33.22 17.46 58.48
N SER A 27 34.50 17.41 58.04
CA SER A 27 34.83 17.46 56.62
C SER A 27 34.24 16.25 55.88
N PHE A 28 34.35 15.05 56.46
CA PHE A 28 33.77 13.83 55.88
C PHE A 28 32.24 13.92 55.71
N GLU A 29 31.49 14.31 56.75
CA GLU A 29 30.03 14.47 56.70
C GLU A 29 29.61 15.54 55.68
N GLN A 30 30.36 16.64 55.57
CA GLN A 30 30.14 17.65 54.53
C GLN A 30 30.37 17.07 53.13
N GLY A 31 31.39 16.24 52.95
CA GLY A 31 31.66 15.54 51.70
C GLY A 31 30.51 14.61 51.30
N GLU A 32 29.98 13.83 52.24
CA GLU A 32 28.83 12.96 51.99
C GLU A 32 27.59 13.75 51.56
N LYS A 33 27.30 14.85 52.27
CA LYS A 33 26.18 15.73 51.94
C LYS A 33 26.33 16.31 50.54
N LEU A 34 27.49 16.87 50.21
CA LEU A 34 27.77 17.45 48.90
C LEU A 34 27.70 16.41 47.78
N ALA A 35 28.16 15.18 48.03
CA ALA A 35 28.10 14.10 47.06
C ALA A 35 26.65 13.72 46.73
N ILE A 36 25.79 13.60 47.76
CA ILE A 36 24.35 13.33 47.59
C ILE A 36 23.64 14.49 46.89
N GLU A 37 24.05 15.74 47.17
CA GLU A 37 23.54 16.94 46.50
C GLU A 37 24.07 17.10 45.05
N GLY A 38 24.99 16.23 44.61
CA GLY A 38 25.53 16.21 43.25
C GLY A 38 26.75 17.11 43.03
N ASP A 39 27.22 17.86 44.04
CA ASP A 39 28.46 18.62 43.95
C ASP A 39 29.68 17.72 44.22
N LEU A 40 29.94 16.83 43.26
CA LEU A 40 31.00 15.84 43.34
C LEU A 40 32.40 16.46 43.50
N LYS A 41 32.62 17.64 42.91
CA LYS A 41 33.91 18.32 42.99
C LYS A 41 34.15 18.86 44.40
N ALA A 42 33.15 19.52 45.00
CA ALA A 42 33.26 19.98 46.39
C ALA A 42 33.31 18.81 47.38
N ALA A 43 32.56 17.73 47.11
CA ALA A 43 32.62 16.52 47.91
C ALA A 43 34.01 15.90 47.95
N LEU A 44 34.66 15.78 46.78
CA LEU A 44 36.03 15.26 46.66
C LEU A 44 37.01 16.08 47.51
N GLN A 45 36.95 17.41 47.40
CA GLN A 45 37.77 18.32 48.20
C GLN A 45 37.55 18.12 49.71
N LYS A 46 36.31 17.87 50.14
CA LYS A 46 36.00 17.61 51.55
C LYS A 46 36.53 16.28 52.06
N PHE A 47 36.55 15.24 51.22
CA PHE A 47 37.20 13.98 51.58
C PHE A 47 38.73 14.10 51.64
N GLU A 48 39.34 14.86 50.72
CA GLU A 48 40.77 15.19 50.77
C GLU A 48 41.12 15.98 52.05
N GLU A 49 40.33 16.99 52.43
CA GLU A 49 40.49 17.73 53.69
C GLU A 49 40.40 16.81 54.91
N ALA A 50 39.47 15.86 54.92
CA ALA A 50 39.32 14.88 56.01
C ALA A 50 40.57 13.99 56.14
N LYS A 51 41.14 13.53 55.02
CA LYS A 51 42.38 12.74 54.98
C LYS A 51 43.61 13.55 55.37
N GLN A 52 43.69 14.83 54.99
CA GLN A 52 44.78 15.71 55.39
C GLN A 52 44.80 15.94 56.91
N LYS A 53 43.63 16.11 57.53
CA LYS A 53 43.50 16.23 58.99
C LYS A 53 43.80 14.90 59.69
N ARG A 54 43.37 13.76 59.13
CA ARG A 54 43.61 12.43 59.67
C ARG A 54 44.11 11.48 58.58
N SER A 55 45.43 11.31 58.50
CA SER A 55 46.06 10.48 57.45
C SER A 55 45.59 9.02 57.42
N ARG A 56 45.13 8.46 58.56
CA ARG A 56 44.49 7.13 58.63
C ARG A 56 42.98 7.28 58.79
N PHE A 57 42.27 7.50 57.69
CA PHE A 57 40.82 7.60 57.68
C PHE A 57 40.21 6.80 56.50
N PRO A 58 40.05 5.46 56.65
CA PRO A 58 39.63 4.58 55.56
C PRO A 58 38.28 4.94 54.93
N ALA A 59 37.32 5.42 55.72
CA ALA A 59 36.01 5.83 55.20
C ALA A 59 36.13 7.02 54.23
N ALA A 60 36.96 8.01 54.54
CA ALA A 60 37.20 9.15 53.65
C ALA A 60 37.87 8.73 52.34
N GLU A 61 38.80 7.77 52.39
CA GLU A 61 39.44 7.20 51.20
C GLU A 61 38.44 6.42 50.33
N THR A 62 37.57 5.62 50.95
CA THR A 62 36.49 4.92 50.21
C THR A 62 35.55 5.91 49.53
N ASN A 63 35.07 6.94 50.25
CA ASN A 63 34.13 7.90 49.68
C ASN A 63 34.77 8.81 48.62
N GLU A 64 36.04 9.17 48.77
CA GLU A 64 36.83 9.85 47.73
C GLU A 64 36.88 9.02 46.44
N ASN A 65 37.17 7.72 46.55
CA ASN A 65 37.17 6.81 45.41
C ASN A 65 35.79 6.68 44.78
N MET A 66 34.73 6.58 45.60
CA MET A 66 33.34 6.55 45.14
C MET A 66 32.98 7.81 44.35
N VAL A 67 33.30 8.99 44.88
CA VAL A 67 33.04 10.27 44.20
C VAL A 67 33.88 10.41 42.92
N SER A 68 35.14 10.00 42.94
CA SER A 68 36.00 10.00 41.74
C SER A 68 35.43 9.10 40.63
N THR A 69 34.92 7.91 40.99
CA THR A 69 34.23 7.03 40.03
C THR A 69 32.94 7.66 39.53
N ALA A 70 32.12 8.24 40.40
CA ALA A 70 30.90 8.96 40.01
C ALA A 70 31.20 10.07 38.98
N MET A 71 32.26 10.84 39.18
CA MET A 71 32.68 11.88 38.22
C MET A 71 33.04 11.29 36.85
N LYS A 72 33.73 10.15 36.81
CA LYS A 72 34.08 9.46 35.56
C LYS A 72 32.84 8.89 34.85
N VAL A 73 31.89 8.37 35.61
CA VAL A 73 30.60 7.90 35.08
C VAL A 73 29.85 9.06 34.45
N ASN A 74 29.75 10.21 35.13
CA ASN A 74 29.08 11.41 34.60
C ASN A 74 29.75 11.93 33.32
N ASP A 75 31.09 11.93 33.25
CA ASP A 75 31.83 12.28 32.02
C ASP A 75 31.53 11.29 30.88
N THR A 76 31.47 9.99 31.20
CA THR A 76 31.15 8.94 30.22
C THR A 76 29.73 9.09 29.68
N LEU A 77 28.74 9.38 30.54
CA LEU A 77 27.37 9.68 30.12
C LEU A 77 27.28 10.97 29.28
N SER A 78 28.07 11.99 29.61
CA SER A 78 28.18 13.20 28.80
C SER A 78 28.70 12.90 27.39
N LYS A 79 29.71 12.03 27.27
CA LYS A 79 30.22 11.54 25.98
C LYS A 79 29.18 10.72 25.24
N ALA A 80 28.45 9.84 25.91
CA ALA A 80 27.36 9.07 25.31
C ALA A 80 26.30 9.99 24.70
N ASN A 81 25.90 11.04 25.41
CA ASN A 81 24.94 12.02 24.91
C ASN A 81 25.49 12.82 23.70
N LYS A 82 26.80 13.10 23.65
CA LYS A 82 27.43 13.72 22.47
C LYS A 82 27.41 12.77 21.27
N ALA A 83 27.80 11.50 21.44
CA ALA A 83 27.74 10.49 20.39
C ALA A 83 26.30 10.33 19.85
N ARG A 84 25.31 10.23 20.75
CA ARG A 84 23.89 10.19 20.40
C ARG A 84 23.42 11.39 19.57
N ARG A 85 23.85 12.61 19.92
CA ARG A 85 23.49 13.84 19.18
C ARG A 85 24.12 13.89 17.79
N ASN A 86 25.17 13.12 17.56
CA ASN A 86 25.83 12.97 16.27
C ASN A 86 25.34 11.71 15.52
N ASP A 87 24.20 11.13 15.93
CA ASP A 87 23.61 9.91 15.38
C ASP A 87 24.51 8.65 15.46
N ASN A 88 25.57 8.68 16.28
CA ASN A 88 26.42 7.52 16.56
C ASN A 88 25.82 6.67 17.70
N PHE A 89 24.70 5.99 17.44
CA PHE A 89 23.94 5.26 18.48
C PHE A 89 24.69 4.05 19.06
N THR A 90 25.47 3.34 18.24
CA THR A 90 26.30 2.21 18.72
C THR A 90 27.33 2.67 19.74
N GLU A 91 28.09 3.72 19.42
CA GLU A 91 29.09 4.32 20.33
C GLU A 91 28.42 4.87 21.60
N ALA A 92 27.27 5.54 21.45
CA ALA A 92 26.50 6.05 22.58
C ALA A 92 26.09 4.92 23.54
N MET A 93 25.60 3.79 23.01
CA MET A 93 25.18 2.64 23.81
C MET A 93 26.37 1.94 24.48
N GLU A 94 27.50 1.81 23.79
CA GLU A 94 28.74 1.30 24.39
C GLU A 94 29.20 2.16 25.58
N LEU A 95 29.15 3.49 25.44
CA LEU A 95 29.50 4.40 26.52
C LEU A 95 28.53 4.29 27.70
N VAL A 96 27.23 4.12 27.47
CA VAL A 96 26.24 3.86 28.54
C VAL A 96 26.52 2.53 29.25
N ASN A 97 26.85 1.47 28.51
CA ASN A 97 27.20 0.18 29.10
C ASN A 97 28.49 0.26 29.93
N ASN A 98 29.49 1.03 29.48
CA ASN A 98 30.72 1.28 30.22
C ASN A 98 30.46 2.06 31.53
N ALA A 99 29.53 3.02 31.49
CA ALA A 99 29.07 3.74 32.68
C ALA A 99 28.41 2.80 33.69
N GLU A 100 27.52 1.91 33.23
CA GLU A 100 26.87 0.87 34.05
C GLU A 100 27.87 -0.11 34.67
N GLN A 101 28.85 -0.59 33.89
CA GLN A 101 29.87 -1.50 34.39
C GLN A 101 30.77 -0.83 35.44
N SER A 102 31.08 0.47 35.26
CA SER A 102 31.91 1.24 36.19
C SER A 102 31.18 1.56 37.49
N SER A 103 29.85 1.70 37.46
CA SER A 103 29.02 1.97 38.64
C SER A 103 28.63 0.72 39.42
N ALA A 104 28.54 -0.45 38.76
CA ALA A 104 28.04 -1.69 39.35
C ALA A 104 28.67 -2.15 40.69
N PRO A 105 29.98 -1.94 40.97
CA PRO A 105 30.57 -2.34 42.25
C PRO A 105 30.12 -1.49 43.45
N TYR A 106 29.47 -0.35 43.21
CA TYR A 106 29.17 0.64 44.23
C TYR A 106 27.68 0.70 44.55
N ASN A 107 27.37 0.95 45.81
CA ASN A 107 26.01 1.07 46.33
C ASN A 107 25.87 2.32 47.21
N GLY A 108 24.64 2.71 47.51
CA GLY A 108 24.32 3.84 48.39
C GLY A 108 23.67 5.01 47.63
N PRO A 109 23.23 6.07 48.35
CA PRO A 109 22.38 7.12 47.79
C PRO A 109 22.92 7.79 46.53
N LEU A 110 24.23 8.11 46.50
CA LEU A 110 24.90 8.67 45.32
C LEU A 110 24.78 7.75 44.10
N PHE A 111 25.05 6.45 44.28
CA PHE A 111 25.03 5.50 43.17
C PHE A 111 23.62 5.08 42.77
N THR A 112 22.62 5.19 43.67
CA THR A 112 21.20 5.09 43.29
C THR A 112 20.85 6.14 42.24
N THR A 113 21.19 7.41 42.49
CA THR A 113 20.95 8.49 41.52
C THR A 113 21.71 8.27 40.21
N ILE A 114 22.97 7.83 40.27
CA ILE A 114 23.76 7.52 39.07
C ILE A 114 23.13 6.40 38.24
N GLN A 115 22.60 5.34 38.87
CA GLN A 115 21.95 4.27 38.13
C GLN A 115 20.66 4.75 37.45
N GLU A 116 19.89 5.64 38.09
CA GLU A 116 18.73 6.27 37.45
C GLU A 116 19.14 7.11 36.24
N GLU A 117 20.24 7.87 36.33
CA GLU A 117 20.80 8.62 35.20
C GLU A 117 21.28 7.71 34.05
N ILE A 118 21.91 6.56 34.37
CA ILE A 118 22.34 5.57 33.38
C ILE A 118 21.12 4.97 32.66
N VAL A 119 20.08 4.59 33.39
CA VAL A 119 18.83 4.08 32.81
C VAL A 119 18.18 5.14 31.92
N SER A 120 18.10 6.38 32.39
CA SER A 120 17.56 7.51 31.61
C SER A 120 18.37 7.75 30.33
N ALA A 121 19.70 7.71 30.41
CA ALA A 121 20.58 7.86 29.26
C ALA A 121 20.40 6.72 28.25
N ARG A 122 20.32 5.46 28.71
CA ARG A 122 20.03 4.28 27.87
C ARG A 122 18.72 4.48 27.10
N THR A 123 17.65 4.79 27.80
CA THR A 123 16.33 5.03 27.22
C THR A 123 16.38 6.17 26.20
N THR A 124 17.06 7.27 26.52
CA THR A 124 17.22 8.41 25.63
C THR A 124 17.95 8.04 24.33
N VAL A 125 18.99 7.21 24.41
CA VAL A 125 19.71 6.70 23.23
C VAL A 125 18.78 5.84 22.39
N MET A 126 18.11 4.85 22.98
CA MET A 126 17.19 3.94 22.28
C MET A 126 16.05 4.68 21.59
N VAL A 127 15.41 5.65 22.26
CA VAL A 127 14.34 6.46 21.66
C VAL A 127 14.87 7.34 20.53
N SER A 128 16.09 7.88 20.66
CA SER A 128 16.69 8.69 19.60
C SER A 128 17.02 7.84 18.37
N GLU A 129 17.54 6.64 18.57
CA GLU A 129 17.80 5.66 17.51
C GLU A 129 16.51 5.26 16.81
N LEU A 130 15.42 4.99 17.54
CA LEU A 130 14.11 4.71 16.94
C LEU A 130 13.60 5.87 16.08
N LYS A 131 13.72 7.11 16.57
CA LYS A 131 13.34 8.31 15.81
C LYS A 131 14.19 8.49 14.56
N PHE A 132 15.46 8.09 14.60
CA PHE A 132 16.34 8.09 13.44
C PHE A 132 15.98 6.98 12.46
N ASP A 133 15.82 5.75 12.93
CA ASP A 133 15.48 4.58 12.12
C ASP A 133 14.12 4.70 11.44
N MET A 134 13.16 5.39 12.06
CA MET A 134 11.88 5.73 11.43
C MET A 134 12.06 6.67 10.22
N LYS A 135 13.03 7.60 10.29
CA LYS A 135 13.31 8.54 9.19
C LYS A 135 13.97 7.77 8.04
N GLY A 136 13.41 7.92 6.85
CA GLY A 136 13.96 7.30 5.63
C GLY A 136 13.43 5.89 5.35
N LYS A 137 12.45 5.39 6.11
CA LYS A 137 11.73 4.17 5.77
C LYS A 137 10.67 4.48 4.73
N GLU A 138 10.69 3.74 3.63
CA GLU A 138 9.86 4.01 2.44
C GLU A 138 8.72 2.99 2.25
N SER A 139 8.66 1.96 3.11
CA SER A 139 7.65 0.90 3.02
C SER A 139 7.11 0.49 4.40
N ILE A 140 5.98 -0.21 4.39
CA ILE A 140 5.37 -0.80 5.59
C ILE A 140 6.31 -1.85 6.18
N ASP A 141 6.91 -2.70 5.36
CA ASP A 141 7.83 -3.76 5.79
C ASP A 141 9.07 -3.21 6.48
N ASP A 142 9.57 -2.07 6.01
CA ASP A 142 10.68 -1.36 6.64
C ASP A 142 10.31 -0.77 8.01
N LEU A 143 9.06 -0.36 8.20
CA LEU A 143 8.57 0.24 9.45
C LEU A 143 8.16 -0.78 10.52
N LYS A 144 7.69 -1.98 10.14
CA LYS A 144 7.32 -3.07 11.07
C LYS A 144 8.37 -3.34 12.16
N PRO A 145 9.66 -3.57 11.86
CA PRO A 145 10.67 -3.83 12.90
C PRO A 145 10.94 -2.62 13.79
N VAL A 146 10.77 -1.39 13.28
CA VAL A 146 10.91 -0.17 14.09
C VAL A 146 9.74 -0.04 15.07
N LEU A 147 8.52 -0.31 14.60
CA LEU A 147 7.32 -0.32 15.43
C LEU A 147 7.44 -1.32 16.59
N THR A 148 7.82 -2.56 16.31
CA THR A 148 7.97 -3.61 17.33
C THR A 148 8.98 -3.20 18.41
N ARG A 149 10.12 -2.60 18.01
CA ARG A 149 11.10 -2.10 18.99
C ARG A 149 10.53 -0.96 19.82
N ALA A 150 9.81 -0.01 19.22
CA ALA A 150 9.18 1.09 19.94
C ALA A 150 8.14 0.61 20.97
N GLU A 151 7.31 -0.36 20.59
CA GLU A 151 6.31 -0.97 21.49
C GLU A 151 6.94 -1.73 22.66
N THR A 152 8.13 -2.32 22.45
CA THR A 152 8.84 -3.09 23.48
C THR A 152 9.46 -2.21 24.57
N LEU A 153 9.83 -0.96 24.27
CA LEU A 153 10.51 -0.09 25.24
C LEU A 153 9.59 0.38 26.39
N GLN A 154 8.28 0.37 26.21
CA GLN A 154 7.29 0.71 27.25
C GLN A 154 7.52 2.06 27.97
N VAL A 155 8.15 3.03 27.31
CA VAL A 155 8.30 4.42 27.80
C VAL A 155 7.47 5.38 26.94
N ASP A 156 6.98 6.46 27.55
CA ASP A 156 6.05 7.40 26.93
C ASP A 156 6.58 7.95 25.59
N GLU A 157 7.85 8.36 25.53
CA GLU A 157 8.41 8.87 24.27
C GLU A 157 8.53 7.80 23.18
N ALA A 158 8.73 6.53 23.55
CA ALA A 158 8.74 5.43 22.58
C ALA A 158 7.33 5.12 22.08
N GLN A 159 6.32 5.22 22.94
CA GLN A 159 4.91 5.07 22.54
C GLN A 159 4.45 6.18 21.60
N GLU A 160 4.95 7.41 21.79
CA GLU A 160 4.72 8.50 20.84
C GLU A 160 5.29 8.16 19.45
N VAL A 161 6.53 7.65 19.40
CA VAL A 161 7.17 7.19 18.15
C VAL A 161 6.37 6.05 17.52
N ALA A 162 5.92 5.07 18.31
CA ALA A 162 5.05 3.99 17.81
C ALA A 162 3.77 4.55 17.17
N GLY A 163 3.14 5.57 17.79
CA GLY A 163 1.99 6.26 17.22
C GLY A 163 2.29 6.93 15.88
N GLN A 164 3.44 7.60 15.76
CA GLN A 164 3.89 8.21 14.51
C GLN A 164 4.11 7.15 13.41
N ILE A 165 4.77 6.04 13.75
CA ILE A 165 5.00 4.92 12.82
C ILE A 165 3.66 4.33 12.33
N ARG A 166 2.69 4.09 13.22
CA ARG A 166 1.36 3.59 12.83
C ARG A 166 0.66 4.53 11.85
N ASN A 167 0.77 5.85 12.05
CA ASN A 167 0.22 6.83 11.12
C ASN A 167 0.92 6.79 9.76
N GLN A 168 2.25 6.67 9.74
CA GLN A 168 3.01 6.57 8.48
C GLN A 168 2.67 5.30 7.70
N ILE A 169 2.44 4.18 8.40
CA ILE A 169 1.97 2.92 7.79
C ILE A 169 0.59 3.08 7.15
N VAL A 170 -0.33 3.79 7.84
CA VAL A 170 -1.65 4.11 7.27
C VAL A 170 -1.50 4.94 5.99
N ASP A 171 -0.63 5.94 6.00
CA ASP A 171 -0.39 6.79 4.82
C ASP A 171 0.21 5.99 3.65
N PHE A 172 1.15 5.09 3.91
CA PHE A 172 1.69 4.18 2.88
C PHE A 172 0.61 3.26 2.32
N SER A 173 -0.21 2.65 3.19
CA SER A 173 -1.32 1.79 2.77
C SER A 173 -2.28 2.53 1.84
N ILE A 174 -2.64 3.78 2.18
CA ILE A 174 -3.52 4.62 1.36
C ILE A 174 -2.89 4.94 0.00
N ASN A 175 -1.58 5.23 -0.03
CA ASN A 175 -0.88 5.53 -1.27
C ASN A 175 -0.82 4.32 -2.21
N GLU A 176 -0.54 3.13 -1.68
CA GLU A 176 -0.57 1.88 -2.45
C GLU A 176 -1.96 1.57 -3.01
N VAL A 177 -2.99 1.71 -2.18
CA VAL A 177 -4.39 1.58 -2.61
C VAL A 177 -4.69 2.49 -3.79
N ASN A 178 -4.32 3.77 -3.68
CA ASN A 178 -4.57 4.74 -4.74
C ASN A 178 -3.85 4.37 -6.03
N ASN A 179 -2.67 3.76 -5.96
CA ASN A 179 -1.96 3.26 -7.14
C ASN A 179 -2.67 2.05 -7.75
N TYR A 180 -3.08 1.06 -6.96
CA TYR A 180 -3.82 -0.10 -7.48
C TYR A 180 -5.19 0.27 -8.08
N LEU A 181 -5.86 1.27 -7.51
CA LEU A 181 -7.16 1.74 -8.01
C LEU A 181 -7.09 2.50 -9.34
N LYS A 182 -5.91 2.97 -9.78
CA LYS A 182 -5.73 3.56 -11.12
C LYS A 182 -5.96 2.53 -12.22
N ASP A 183 -5.54 1.29 -11.97
CA ASP A 183 -5.61 0.19 -12.93
C ASP A 183 -6.75 -0.79 -12.62
N ASN A 184 -7.71 -0.41 -11.76
CA ASN A 184 -8.81 -1.25 -11.31
C ASN A 184 -8.37 -2.59 -10.65
N HIS A 185 -7.17 -2.63 -10.07
CA HIS A 185 -6.68 -3.79 -9.31
C HIS A 185 -7.30 -3.85 -7.90
N PHE A 186 -8.63 -4.05 -7.83
CA PHE A 186 -9.40 -3.98 -6.58
C PHE A 186 -8.94 -4.96 -5.51
N SER A 187 -8.56 -6.20 -5.87
CA SER A 187 -8.08 -7.18 -4.91
C SER A 187 -6.79 -6.72 -4.23
N LYS A 188 -5.81 -6.23 -5.01
CA LYS A 188 -4.54 -5.71 -4.47
C LYS A 188 -4.78 -4.47 -3.60
N ALA A 189 -5.70 -3.61 -3.99
CA ALA A 189 -6.10 -2.47 -3.16
C ALA A 189 -6.68 -2.92 -1.81
N LEU A 190 -7.54 -3.95 -1.79
CA LEU A 190 -8.07 -4.50 -0.54
C LEU A 190 -6.97 -5.13 0.32
N ASP A 191 -6.01 -5.85 -0.29
CA ASP A 191 -4.88 -6.44 0.42
C ASP A 191 -4.04 -5.36 1.13
N SER A 192 -3.70 -4.25 0.46
CA SER A 192 -2.98 -3.12 1.08
C SER A 192 -3.78 -2.46 2.21
N VAL A 193 -5.11 -2.36 2.10
CA VAL A 193 -5.94 -1.85 3.22
C VAL A 193 -5.88 -2.81 4.41
N GLU A 194 -6.01 -4.12 4.16
CA GLU A 194 -6.00 -5.12 5.21
C GLU A 194 -4.65 -5.16 5.95
N GLU A 195 -3.54 -5.02 5.23
CA GLU A 195 -2.21 -4.89 5.84
C GLU A 195 -2.12 -3.70 6.80
N GLY A 196 -2.60 -2.52 6.39
CA GLY A 196 -2.67 -1.35 7.27
C GLY A 196 -3.57 -1.58 8.50
N LEU A 197 -4.71 -2.26 8.30
CA LEU A 197 -5.65 -2.60 9.38
C LEU A 197 -5.11 -3.66 10.34
N GLN A 198 -4.24 -4.58 9.91
CA GLN A 198 -3.59 -5.53 10.83
C GLN A 198 -2.79 -4.81 11.92
N ILE A 199 -2.20 -3.66 11.56
CA ILE A 199 -1.37 -2.84 12.44
C ILE A 199 -2.22 -1.81 13.21
N ASN A 200 -3.22 -1.21 12.54
CA ASN A 200 -4.13 -0.24 13.13
C ASN A 200 -5.59 -0.61 12.86
N LYS A 201 -6.10 -1.60 13.62
CA LYS A 201 -7.39 -2.28 13.40
C LYS A 201 -8.60 -1.36 13.36
N GLU A 202 -8.56 -0.27 14.12
CA GLU A 202 -9.68 0.65 14.28
C GLU A 202 -9.48 1.94 13.45
N ASN A 203 -8.55 1.94 12.50
CA ASN A 203 -8.31 3.13 11.69
C ASN A 203 -9.50 3.44 10.78
N GLU A 204 -10.26 4.48 11.12
CA GLU A 204 -11.46 4.88 10.39
C GLU A 204 -11.19 5.18 8.91
N LYS A 205 -10.03 5.77 8.56
CA LYS A 205 -9.70 6.07 7.16
C LYS A 205 -9.58 4.79 6.34
N LEU A 206 -8.85 3.79 6.85
CA LEU A 206 -8.69 2.50 6.19
C LEU A 206 -10.00 1.72 6.11
N LEU A 207 -10.80 1.71 7.18
CA LEU A 207 -12.12 1.06 7.17
C LEU A 207 -13.06 1.69 6.13
N ASN A 208 -13.13 3.01 6.07
CA ASN A 208 -13.92 3.71 5.05
C ASN A 208 -13.39 3.43 3.64
N LEU A 209 -12.06 3.41 3.46
CA LEU A 209 -11.44 3.12 2.18
C LEU A 209 -11.75 1.70 1.71
N LYS A 210 -11.74 0.71 2.62
CA LYS A 210 -12.19 -0.67 2.34
C LYS A 210 -13.59 -0.69 1.73
N THR A 211 -14.54 -0.04 2.39
CA THR A 211 -15.93 0.06 1.90
C THR A 211 -16.02 0.75 0.53
N VAL A 212 -15.23 1.80 0.30
CA VAL A 212 -15.19 2.49 -1.01
C VAL A 212 -14.66 1.56 -2.10
N ILE A 213 -13.59 0.82 -1.83
CA ILE A 213 -13.00 -0.14 -2.80
C ILE A 213 -14.03 -1.22 -3.14
N GLU A 214 -14.69 -1.82 -2.13
CA GLU A 214 -15.70 -2.85 -2.34
C GLU A 214 -16.86 -2.35 -3.21
N LYS A 215 -17.39 -1.15 -2.92
CA LYS A 215 -18.44 -0.53 -3.73
C LYS A 215 -18.00 -0.28 -5.16
N ARG A 216 -16.77 0.24 -5.36
CA ARG A 216 -16.22 0.47 -6.70
C ARG A 216 -16.02 -0.84 -7.47
N ARG A 217 -15.56 -1.90 -6.81
CA ARG A 217 -15.41 -3.24 -7.39
C ARG A 217 -16.76 -3.76 -7.89
N THR A 218 -17.78 -3.76 -7.03
CA THR A 218 -19.12 -4.23 -7.40
C THR A 218 -19.71 -3.42 -8.55
N ALA A 219 -19.62 -2.08 -8.50
CA ALA A 219 -20.11 -1.24 -9.60
C ALA A 219 -19.37 -1.51 -10.92
N PHE A 220 -18.06 -1.76 -10.87
CA PHE A 220 -17.27 -2.13 -12.05
C PHE A 220 -17.70 -3.49 -12.61
N GLU A 221 -17.88 -4.50 -11.75
CA GLU A 221 -18.34 -5.85 -12.13
C GLU A 221 -19.74 -5.81 -12.76
N GLU A 222 -20.68 -5.06 -12.17
CA GLU A 222 -22.03 -4.87 -12.73
C GLU A 222 -22.00 -4.18 -14.11
N GLU A 223 -21.14 -3.18 -14.29
CA GLU A 223 -20.97 -2.50 -15.57
C GLU A 223 -20.34 -3.42 -16.63
N GLN A 224 -19.37 -4.27 -16.26
CA GLN A 224 -18.84 -5.28 -17.18
C GLN A 224 -19.89 -6.30 -17.57
N GLN A 225 -20.71 -6.75 -16.62
CA GLN A 225 -21.80 -7.70 -16.89
C GLN A 225 -22.81 -7.11 -17.88
N LYS A 226 -23.22 -5.85 -17.70
CA LYS A 226 -24.11 -5.14 -18.65
C LYS A 226 -23.50 -5.04 -20.06
N ARG A 227 -22.20 -4.80 -20.16
CA ARG A 227 -21.49 -4.74 -21.45
C ARG A 227 -21.50 -6.08 -22.16
N ILE A 228 -21.27 -7.17 -21.42
CA ILE A 228 -21.33 -8.53 -21.94
C ILE A 228 -22.74 -8.83 -22.43
N GLU A 229 -23.77 -8.54 -21.63
CA GLU A 229 -25.18 -8.76 -22.01
C GLU A 229 -25.54 -7.97 -23.27
N HIS A 230 -25.15 -6.70 -23.35
CA HIS A 230 -25.39 -5.90 -24.54
C HIS A 230 -24.69 -6.47 -25.78
N ALA A 231 -23.43 -6.91 -25.65
CA ALA A 231 -22.70 -7.55 -26.74
C ALA A 231 -23.35 -8.87 -27.18
N MET A 232 -23.87 -9.68 -26.23
CA MET A 232 -24.59 -10.91 -26.54
C MET A 232 -25.90 -10.64 -27.29
N VAL A 233 -26.69 -9.64 -26.86
CA VAL A 233 -27.93 -9.26 -27.55
C VAL A 233 -27.63 -8.72 -28.95
N ALA A 234 -26.60 -7.91 -29.10
CA ALA A 234 -26.18 -7.39 -30.40
C ALA A 234 -25.77 -8.54 -31.34
N ALA A 235 -24.93 -9.47 -30.88
CA ALA A 235 -24.52 -10.64 -31.64
C ALA A 235 -25.71 -11.54 -32.01
N ALA A 236 -26.66 -11.77 -31.10
CA ALA A 236 -27.85 -12.57 -31.38
C ALA A 236 -28.77 -11.91 -32.43
N LYS A 237 -28.92 -10.58 -32.39
CA LYS A 237 -29.70 -9.84 -33.39
C LYS A 237 -29.02 -9.86 -34.77
N GLU A 238 -27.70 -9.78 -34.78
CA GLU A 238 -26.88 -9.89 -35.99
C GLU A 238 -27.01 -11.29 -36.61
N GLU A 239 -26.91 -12.34 -35.81
CA GLU A 239 -27.14 -13.73 -36.20
C GLU A 239 -28.55 -13.93 -36.79
N GLU A 240 -29.59 -13.44 -36.10
CA GLU A 240 -30.98 -13.53 -36.56
C GLU A 240 -31.17 -12.81 -37.90
N MET A 241 -30.61 -11.61 -38.07
CA MET A 241 -30.64 -10.87 -39.33
C MET A 241 -29.94 -11.64 -40.45
N ASN A 242 -28.75 -12.20 -40.17
CA ASN A 242 -28.01 -13.02 -41.12
C ASN A 242 -28.81 -14.27 -41.52
N GLN A 243 -29.54 -14.91 -40.61
CA GLN A 243 -30.29 -16.13 -40.89
C GLN A 243 -31.64 -15.88 -41.58
N THR A 244 -32.26 -14.71 -41.39
CA THR A 244 -33.67 -14.48 -41.80
C THR A 244 -33.89 -13.35 -42.78
N SER A 245 -32.94 -12.41 -42.91
CA SER A 245 -33.14 -11.19 -43.70
C SER A 245 -31.82 -10.65 -44.29
N ALA A 246 -30.92 -11.57 -44.69
CA ALA A 246 -29.61 -11.23 -45.24
C ALA A 246 -29.68 -10.61 -46.65
N ILE A 247 -30.74 -10.87 -47.41
CA ILE A 247 -30.85 -10.49 -48.82
C ILE A 247 -32.01 -9.52 -49.03
N GLU A 248 -31.73 -8.37 -49.61
CA GLU A 248 -32.74 -7.38 -50.02
C GLU A 248 -32.82 -7.30 -51.54
N LEU A 249 -34.02 -7.43 -52.11
CA LEU A 249 -34.28 -7.10 -53.52
C LEU A 249 -34.22 -5.58 -53.70
N ILE A 250 -33.28 -5.10 -54.52
CA ILE A 250 -33.11 -3.66 -54.79
C ILE A 250 -33.74 -3.23 -56.12
N ASP A 251 -33.86 -4.14 -57.07
CA ASP A 251 -34.41 -3.86 -58.39
C ASP A 251 -35.00 -5.12 -59.04
N LEU A 252 -36.09 -4.96 -59.79
CA LEU A 252 -36.74 -6.02 -60.56
C LEU A 252 -37.39 -5.40 -61.80
N GLU A 253 -36.84 -5.73 -62.96
CA GLU A 253 -37.30 -5.25 -64.25
C GLU A 253 -37.76 -6.42 -65.13
N THR A 254 -38.85 -6.19 -65.84
CA THR A 254 -39.43 -7.16 -66.77
C THR A 254 -39.52 -6.50 -68.15
N THR A 255 -38.94 -7.14 -69.16
CA THR A 255 -38.90 -6.65 -70.54
C THR A 255 -39.34 -7.74 -71.51
N VAL A 256 -40.07 -7.35 -72.55
CA VAL A 256 -40.44 -8.28 -73.63
C VAL A 256 -39.34 -8.28 -74.68
N THR A 257 -38.85 -9.46 -75.06
CA THR A 257 -37.79 -9.62 -76.06
C THR A 257 -38.35 -9.53 -77.48
N ASP A 258 -37.47 -9.35 -78.48
CA ASP A 258 -37.82 -9.38 -79.90
C ASP A 258 -38.44 -10.72 -80.36
N TYR A 259 -38.31 -11.77 -79.54
CA TYR A 259 -38.87 -13.11 -79.76
C TYR A 259 -40.18 -13.35 -79.01
N ASN A 260 -40.78 -12.30 -78.44
CA ASN A 260 -42.04 -12.36 -77.69
C ASN A 260 -41.94 -13.26 -76.44
N GLU A 261 -40.80 -13.17 -75.75
CA GLU A 261 -40.51 -13.85 -74.48
C GLU A 261 -40.41 -12.81 -73.36
N LEU A 262 -40.70 -13.22 -72.12
CA LEU A 262 -40.57 -12.33 -70.96
C LEU A 262 -39.17 -12.51 -70.36
N LYS A 263 -38.32 -11.48 -70.46
CA LYS A 263 -37.03 -11.43 -69.79
C LYS A 263 -37.17 -10.69 -68.48
N VAL A 264 -36.76 -11.34 -67.40
CA VAL A 264 -36.73 -10.76 -66.06
C VAL A 264 -35.28 -10.56 -65.65
N THR A 265 -34.96 -9.36 -65.17
CA THR A 265 -33.65 -9.03 -64.58
C THR A 265 -33.87 -8.44 -63.20
N GLY A 266 -33.17 -8.96 -62.20
CA GLY A 266 -33.23 -8.43 -60.85
C GLY A 266 -31.85 -8.24 -60.24
N SER A 267 -31.78 -7.36 -59.25
CA SER A 267 -30.58 -7.14 -58.45
C SER A 267 -30.92 -7.24 -56.97
N VAL A 268 -30.01 -7.80 -56.19
CA VAL A 268 -30.11 -7.91 -54.74
C VAL A 268 -28.92 -7.26 -54.06
N LYS A 269 -29.07 -6.91 -52.79
CA LYS A 269 -28.01 -6.43 -51.91
C LYS A 269 -27.91 -7.30 -50.65
N SER A 270 -26.69 -7.67 -50.27
CA SER A 270 -26.41 -8.30 -48.99
C SER A 270 -26.49 -7.28 -47.86
N LYS A 271 -27.36 -7.55 -46.89
CA LYS A 271 -27.43 -6.87 -45.58
C LYS A 271 -26.75 -7.67 -44.47
N ALA A 272 -26.24 -8.86 -44.78
CA ALA A 272 -25.55 -9.69 -43.79
C ALA A 272 -24.26 -9.03 -43.31
N THR A 273 -23.84 -9.36 -42.10
CA THR A 273 -22.53 -8.96 -41.55
C THR A 273 -21.42 -9.99 -41.80
N VAL A 274 -21.80 -11.17 -42.31
CA VAL A 274 -20.90 -12.24 -42.77
C VAL A 274 -21.18 -12.56 -44.24
N PRO A 275 -20.24 -13.18 -44.97
CA PRO A 275 -20.50 -13.62 -46.34
C PRO A 275 -21.66 -14.61 -46.43
N VAL A 276 -22.51 -14.43 -47.44
CA VAL A 276 -23.62 -15.32 -47.74
C VAL A 276 -23.43 -15.91 -49.13
N ASN A 277 -23.75 -17.19 -49.30
CA ASN A 277 -23.51 -17.90 -50.55
C ASN A 277 -24.70 -18.75 -51.02
N SER A 278 -24.60 -19.24 -52.27
CA SER A 278 -25.63 -20.04 -52.93
C SER A 278 -27.02 -19.42 -52.84
N ILE A 279 -27.09 -18.12 -53.14
CA ILE A 279 -28.31 -17.34 -52.94
C ILE A 279 -29.31 -17.69 -54.06
N GLY A 280 -30.48 -18.20 -53.69
CA GLY A 280 -31.59 -18.53 -54.59
C GLY A 280 -32.76 -17.57 -54.44
N ALA A 281 -33.36 -17.15 -55.54
CA ALA A 281 -34.59 -16.36 -55.59
C ALA A 281 -35.73 -17.22 -56.13
N SER A 282 -36.69 -17.56 -55.28
CA SER A 282 -37.93 -18.21 -55.70
C SER A 282 -38.90 -17.16 -56.25
N TYR A 283 -39.42 -17.38 -57.44
CA TYR A 283 -40.31 -16.44 -58.11
C TYR A 283 -41.61 -17.11 -58.58
N ARG A 284 -42.65 -16.29 -58.72
CA ARG A 284 -43.92 -16.65 -59.37
C ARG A 284 -44.27 -15.61 -60.42
N VAL A 285 -44.94 -16.10 -61.45
CA VAL A 285 -45.36 -15.30 -62.60
C VAL A 285 -46.86 -15.39 -62.67
N LEU A 286 -47.51 -14.24 -62.67
CA LEU A 286 -48.96 -14.10 -62.67
C LEU A 286 -49.42 -13.61 -64.05
N ASP A 287 -50.50 -14.19 -64.55
CA ASP A 287 -51.19 -13.72 -65.75
C ASP A 287 -52.02 -12.45 -65.46
N ALA A 288 -52.68 -11.92 -66.50
CA ALA A 288 -53.49 -10.71 -66.42
C ALA A 288 -54.68 -10.79 -65.43
N ASP A 289 -55.15 -12.01 -65.12
CA ASP A 289 -56.22 -12.27 -64.16
C ASP A 289 -55.68 -12.50 -62.74
N GLY A 290 -54.36 -12.38 -62.54
CA GLY A 290 -53.68 -12.58 -61.27
C GLY A 290 -53.51 -14.05 -60.89
N LYS A 291 -53.70 -14.97 -61.84
CA LYS A 291 -53.53 -16.41 -61.61
C LYS A 291 -52.10 -16.81 -61.94
N GLN A 292 -51.56 -17.76 -61.17
CA GLN A 292 -50.20 -18.25 -61.36
C GLN A 292 -50.06 -18.95 -62.72
N PHE A 293 -49.24 -18.36 -63.57
CA PHE A 293 -48.83 -18.89 -64.87
C PHE A 293 -47.63 -19.83 -64.73
N ASP A 294 -46.59 -19.38 -64.02
CA ASP A 294 -45.35 -20.14 -63.84
C ASP A 294 -44.70 -19.87 -62.47
N LYS A 295 -43.74 -20.71 -62.10
CA LYS A 295 -42.90 -20.54 -60.91
C LYS A 295 -41.53 -21.20 -61.10
N GLY A 296 -40.52 -20.66 -60.45
CA GLY A 296 -39.18 -21.21 -60.52
C GLY A 296 -38.25 -20.69 -59.45
N GLU A 297 -36.99 -21.06 -59.57
CA GLU A 297 -35.90 -20.58 -58.74
C GLU A 297 -34.72 -20.22 -59.64
N VAL A 298 -34.09 -19.08 -59.36
CA VAL A 298 -32.91 -18.59 -60.07
C VAL A 298 -31.82 -18.23 -59.05
N TYR A 299 -30.56 -18.49 -59.39
CA TYR A 299 -29.43 -18.19 -58.50
C TYR A 299 -28.83 -16.83 -58.83
N ILE A 300 -28.41 -16.12 -57.78
CA ILE A 300 -27.76 -14.82 -57.88
C ILE A 300 -26.28 -15.01 -58.27
N ASN A 301 -25.76 -14.10 -59.10
CA ASN A 301 -24.35 -14.00 -59.44
C ASN A 301 -23.74 -12.67 -58.93
N PRO A 302 -22.55 -12.66 -58.32
CA PRO A 302 -21.72 -13.83 -57.98
C PRO A 302 -22.37 -14.72 -56.90
N ASP A 303 -21.89 -15.97 -56.81
CA ASP A 303 -22.44 -16.99 -55.89
C ASP A 303 -22.20 -16.68 -54.40
N GLU A 304 -21.24 -15.81 -54.09
CA GLU A 304 -20.93 -15.31 -52.74
C GLU A 304 -21.05 -13.78 -52.73
N LEU A 305 -21.76 -13.23 -51.75
CA LEU A 305 -21.85 -11.81 -51.48
C LEU A 305 -21.28 -11.49 -50.08
N TYR A 306 -20.29 -10.60 -50.01
CA TYR A 306 -19.81 -10.03 -48.75
C TYR A 306 -20.81 -8.99 -48.21
N PRO A 307 -20.66 -8.51 -46.97
CA PRO A 307 -21.48 -7.42 -46.45
C PRO A 307 -21.51 -6.23 -47.41
N ASP A 308 -22.71 -5.71 -47.68
CA ASP A 308 -23.01 -4.62 -48.62
C ASP A 308 -22.80 -4.91 -50.11
N ASP A 309 -22.34 -6.11 -50.50
CA ASP A 309 -22.21 -6.48 -51.91
C ASP A 309 -23.57 -6.58 -52.60
N THR A 310 -23.56 -6.41 -53.92
CA THR A 310 -24.73 -6.57 -54.77
C THR A 310 -24.55 -7.73 -55.73
N GLY A 311 -25.60 -8.52 -55.92
CA GLY A 311 -25.67 -9.59 -56.91
C GLY A 311 -26.79 -9.37 -57.91
N LYS A 312 -26.76 -10.10 -59.02
CA LYS A 312 -27.77 -10.02 -60.09
C LYS A 312 -28.27 -11.40 -60.48
N PHE A 313 -29.51 -11.46 -60.94
CA PHE A 313 -30.09 -12.65 -61.55
C PHE A 313 -30.89 -12.26 -62.79
N ASP A 314 -30.97 -13.17 -63.75
CA ASP A 314 -31.84 -13.03 -64.91
C ASP A 314 -32.34 -14.38 -65.38
N PHE A 315 -33.56 -14.39 -65.91
CA PHE A 315 -34.17 -15.57 -66.51
C PHE A 315 -35.16 -15.18 -67.60
N MET A 316 -35.51 -16.16 -68.43
CA MET A 316 -36.48 -15.99 -69.51
C MET A 316 -37.65 -16.93 -69.31
N ILE A 317 -38.85 -16.42 -69.55
CA ILE A 317 -40.09 -17.18 -69.54
C ILE A 317 -40.54 -17.35 -70.98
N TYR A 318 -40.68 -18.61 -71.37
CA TYR A 318 -41.09 -19.01 -72.71
C TYR A 318 -42.60 -19.25 -72.76
N ASP A 319 -43.16 -19.32 -73.97
CA ASP A 319 -44.55 -19.69 -74.23
C ASP A 319 -45.64 -18.76 -73.66
N VAL A 320 -45.27 -17.57 -73.18
CA VAL A 320 -46.19 -16.56 -72.60
C VAL A 320 -47.22 -16.01 -73.60
N GLY A 321 -47.03 -16.23 -74.91
CA GLY A 321 -47.80 -15.63 -76.00
C GLY A 321 -48.53 -16.60 -76.95
N LYS A 322 -48.81 -17.85 -76.56
CA LYS A 322 -49.55 -18.77 -77.46
C LYS A 322 -51.06 -18.43 -77.58
N ASP A 323 -51.66 -17.81 -76.57
CA ASP A 323 -53.08 -17.41 -76.55
C ASP A 323 -53.36 -15.97 -76.06
N GLU A 324 -52.36 -15.25 -75.52
CA GLU A 324 -52.53 -13.93 -74.93
C GLU A 324 -51.79 -12.83 -75.72
N LYS A 325 -52.49 -11.74 -76.03
CA LYS A 325 -52.00 -10.68 -76.93
C LYS A 325 -51.20 -9.57 -76.24
N ASN A 326 -51.11 -9.58 -74.90
CA ASN A 326 -50.50 -8.49 -74.13
C ASN A 326 -49.56 -9.03 -73.06
N LEU A 327 -48.32 -9.37 -73.45
CA LEU A 327 -47.27 -9.82 -72.53
C LEU A 327 -46.95 -8.82 -71.42
N ASP A 328 -47.23 -7.53 -71.66
CA ASP A 328 -47.08 -6.44 -70.68
C ASP A 328 -48.04 -6.57 -69.48
N GLN A 329 -48.99 -7.53 -69.49
CA GLN A 329 -49.94 -7.77 -68.40
C GLN A 329 -49.45 -8.84 -67.42
N PHE A 330 -48.34 -9.52 -67.69
CA PHE A 330 -47.75 -10.48 -66.77
C PHE A 330 -47.00 -9.76 -65.66
N THR A 331 -47.22 -10.20 -64.42
CA THR A 331 -46.54 -9.67 -63.24
C THR A 331 -45.61 -10.72 -62.68
N VAL A 332 -44.36 -10.35 -62.40
CA VAL A 332 -43.37 -11.23 -61.78
C VAL A 332 -43.17 -10.79 -60.34
N GLU A 333 -43.31 -11.74 -59.42
CA GLU A 333 -43.12 -11.54 -58.00
C GLU A 333 -42.02 -12.47 -57.48
N VAL A 334 -41.11 -11.93 -56.68
CA VAL A 334 -40.15 -12.74 -55.92
C VAL A 334 -40.79 -13.09 -54.58
N ASP A 335 -40.94 -14.37 -54.30
CA ASP A 335 -41.61 -14.86 -53.09
C ASP A 335 -40.68 -14.79 -51.86
N HIS A 336 -39.50 -15.39 -51.98
CA HIS A 336 -38.51 -15.46 -50.91
C HIS A 336 -37.12 -15.76 -51.47
N PHE A 337 -36.11 -15.47 -50.66
CA PHE A 337 -34.73 -15.85 -50.91
C PHE A 337 -34.30 -16.99 -50.00
N THR A 338 -33.38 -17.82 -50.50
CA THR A 338 -32.67 -18.85 -49.73
C THR A 338 -31.17 -18.57 -49.84
N TRP A 339 -30.40 -18.90 -48.80
CA TRP A 339 -28.93 -18.72 -48.79
C TRP A 339 -28.31 -19.59 -47.69
N TYR A 340 -26.99 -19.71 -47.72
CA TYR A 340 -26.21 -20.31 -46.64
C TYR A 340 -25.23 -19.28 -46.05
N LEU A 341 -24.99 -19.41 -44.75
CA LEU A 341 -23.98 -18.65 -44.02
C LEU A 341 -22.67 -19.45 -44.01
N ASN A 342 -21.54 -18.76 -44.18
CA ASN A 342 -20.20 -19.35 -44.09
C ASN A 342 -19.72 -19.50 -42.64
#